data_AF-A0A2K9E1B6-F1
#
_entry.id   AF-A0A2K9E1B6-F1
#
_cell.length_a   1.000
_cell.length_b   1.000
_cell.length_c   1.000
_cell.angle_alpha   90.00
_cell.angle_beta   90.00
_cell.angle_gamma   90.00
#
_symmetry.space_group_name_H-M   'P 1'
#
loop_
_entity.id
_entity.type
_entity.pdbx_description
1 polymer ?
#
loop_
_entity_poly.entity_id
_entity_poly.type
_entity_poly.pdbx_seq_one_letter_code
_entity_poly.pdbx_strand_id
1 'polypeptide(L)' 'MPAVPLEIIPVEVYKDSIYWSTSDENVVKVKDGVITAQKEGVAIIAAQPMFDPLFRTSLFCVVRVIKNE' A
#
# COMPACT_ATOMS: atom_id res chain seq x y z
N MET A 1 -25.08 -3.16 21.81
CA MET A 1 -23.98 -3.29 20.83
C MET A 1 -22.84 -3.99 21.57
N PRO A 2 -22.40 -5.19 21.16
CA PRO A 2 -21.31 -5.86 21.86
C PRO A 2 -20.02 -5.07 21.63
N ALA A 3 -19.35 -4.71 22.72
CA ALA A 3 -18.03 -4.10 22.67
C ALA A 3 -17.04 -5.13 22.13
N VAL A 4 -16.45 -4.85 20.97
CA VAL A 4 -15.38 -5.68 20.41
C VAL A 4 -14.22 -5.62 21.40
N PRO A 5 -13.76 -6.74 21.98
CA PRO A 5 -12.58 -6.71 22.82
C PRO A 5 -11.41 -6.21 21.96
N LEU A 6 -10.72 -5.17 22.41
CA LEU A 6 -9.44 -4.76 21.83
C LEU A 6 -8.45 -5.89 22.11
N GLU A 7 -8.41 -6.87 21.23
CA GLU A 7 -7.38 -7.88 21.20
C GLU A 7 -6.10 -7.16 20.74
N ILE A 8 -5.19 -6.93 21.69
CA ILE A 8 -3.91 -6.29 21.41
C ILE A 8 -3.06 -7.33 20.70
N ILE A 9 -3.22 -7.43 19.38
CA ILE A 9 -2.31 -8.19 18.54
C ILE A 9 -0.97 -7.44 18.57
N PRO A 10 0.12 -8.04 19.06
CA PRO A 10 1.42 -7.42 18.96
C PRO A 10 1.73 -7.26 17.47
N VAL A 11 1.70 -6.02 16.98
CA VAL A 11 2.16 -5.71 15.64
C VAL A 11 3.66 -5.93 15.63
N GLU A 12 4.12 -6.96 14.92
CA GLU A 12 5.54 -7.15 14.68
C GLU A 12 6.03 -6.01 13.78
N VAL A 13 6.59 -5.00 14.43
CA VAL A 13 7.13 -3.82 13.78
C VAL A 13 8.53 -4.13 13.27
N TYR A 14 8.61 -4.52 12.01
CA TYR A 14 9.87 -4.56 11.30
C TYR A 14 10.18 -3.14 10.82
N LYS A 15 11.25 -2.54 11.34
CA LYS A 15 11.66 -1.16 11.01
C LYS A 15 11.88 -0.95 9.50
N ASP A 16 12.17 -2.03 8.79
CA ASP A 16 12.41 -2.05 7.33
C ASP A 16 11.20 -2.54 6.52
N SER A 17 10.11 -2.98 7.16
CA SER A 17 8.93 -3.44 6.41
C SER A 17 8.01 -2.28 6.08
N ILE A 18 7.81 -2.10 4.78
CA ILE A 18 6.86 -1.16 4.21
C ILE A 18 5.69 -1.98 3.67
N TYR A 19 4.49 -1.67 4.13
CA TYR A 19 3.27 -2.20 3.56
C TYR A 19 2.93 -1.41 2.29
N TRP A 20 2.79 -2.11 1.18
CA TRP A 20 2.41 -1.53 -0.09
C TRP A 20 0.96 -1.89 -0.42
N SER A 21 0.20 -0.92 -0.89
CA SER A 21 -1.15 -1.13 -1.40
C SER A 21 -1.38 -0.36 -2.69
N THR A 22 -2.23 -0.89 -3.56
CA THR A 22 -2.62 -0.25 -4.82
C THR A 22 -4.13 -0.07 -4.83
N SER A 23 -4.58 1.05 -5.38
CA SER A 23 -6.00 1.33 -5.57
C SER A 23 -6.62 0.47 -6.67
N ASP A 24 -5.81 -0.07 -7.60
CA ASP A 24 -6.31 -0.85 -8.73
C ASP A 24 -5.26 -1.88 -9.21
N GLU A 25 -5.36 -3.12 -8.71
CA GLU A 25 -4.43 -4.22 -9.02
C GLU A 25 -4.47 -4.66 -10.49
N ASN A 26 -5.53 -4.32 -11.23
CA ASN A 26 -5.65 -4.61 -12.66
C ASN A 26 -4.86 -3.63 -13.53
N VAL A 27 -4.61 -2.42 -13.01
CA VAL A 27 -3.86 -1.37 -13.72
C VAL A 27 -2.39 -1.45 -13.30
N VAL A 28 -2.13 -1.49 -11.99
CA VAL A 28 -0.78 -1.48 -11.42
C VAL A 28 -0.70 -2.39 -10.20
N LYS A 29 0.28 -3.31 -10.21
CA LYS A 29 0.65 -4.11 -9.05
C LYS A 29 1.91 -3.57 -8.42
N VAL A 30 1.99 -3.66 -7.10
CA VAL A 30 3.20 -3.32 -6.34
C VAL A 30 3.58 -4.50 -5.46
N LYS A 31 4.85 -4.88 -5.48
CA LYS A 31 5.39 -5.95 -4.66
C LYS A 31 6.79 -5.58 -4.20
N ASP A 32 7.00 -5.46 -2.89
CA ASP A 32 8.30 -5.08 -2.31
C ASP A 32 8.90 -3.81 -2.94
N GLY A 33 8.06 -2.81 -3.23
CA GLY A 33 8.46 -1.57 -3.90
C GLY A 33 8.64 -1.66 -5.43
N VAL A 34 8.50 -2.85 -6.02
CA VAL A 34 8.53 -3.05 -7.47
C VAL A 34 7.13 -2.80 -8.04
N ILE A 35 7.02 -1.76 -8.85
CA ILE A 35 5.77 -1.36 -9.51
C ILE A 35 5.70 -2.02 -10.89
N THR A 36 4.68 -2.83 -11.12
CA THR A 36 4.42 -3.52 -12.39
C THR A 36 3.13 -3.00 -13.01
N ALA A 37 3.24 -2.33 -14.16
CA ALA A 37 2.09 -1.93 -14.95
C ALA A 37 1.49 -3.15 -15.67
N GLN A 38 0.17 -3.31 -15.60
CA GLN A 38 -0.56 -4.38 -16.28
C GLN A 38 -1.48 -3.86 -17.39
N LYS A 39 -2.20 -2.78 -17.12
CA LYS A 39 -3.18 -2.21 -18.05
C LYS A 39 -3.08 -0.69 -18.06
N GLU A 40 -3.43 -0.08 -19.18
CA GLU A 40 -3.61 1.36 -19.28
C GLU A 40 -4.65 1.87 -18.27
N GLY A 41 -4.35 3.00 -17.65
CA GLY A 41 -5.19 3.56 -16.60
C GLY A 41 -4.41 4.41 -15.60
N VAL A 42 -5.08 4.81 -14.53
CA VAL A 42 -4.48 5.55 -13.42
C VAL A 42 -4.73 4.77 -12.14
N ALA A 43 -3.67 4.47 -11.40
CA ALA A 43 -3.75 3.82 -10.09
C ALA A 43 -2.94 4.61 -9.06
N ILE A 44 -3.39 4.58 -7.82
CA ILE A 44 -2.69 5.19 -6.69
C ILE A 44 -2.02 4.07 -5.91
N ILE A 45 -0.74 4.25 -5.61
CA ILE A 45 0.03 3.34 -4.77
C ILE A 45 0.29 4.04 -3.44
N ALA A 46 0.02 3.35 -2.34
CA ALA A 46 0.33 3.80 -1.00
C ALA A 46 1.44 2.94 -0.39
N ALA A 47 2.43 3.60 0.19
CA ALA A 47 3.53 3.00 0.95
C ALA A 47 3.41 3.43 2.41
N GLN A 48 3.23 2.46 3.29
CA GLN A 48 2.97 2.67 4.71
C GLN A 48 4.03 1.94 5.52
N PRO A 49 4.92 2.64 6.24
CA PRO A 49 5.90 1.97 7.09
C PRO A 49 5.19 1.24 8.23
N MET A 50 5.47 -0.05 8.42
CA MET A 50 4.84 -0.83 9.50
C MET A 50 5.25 -0.34 10.90
N PHE A 51 6.34 0.41 11.02
CA PHE A 51 6.78 0.97 12.30
C PHE A 51 5.99 2.19 12.78
N ASP A 52 5.22 2.84 11.90
CA ASP A 52 4.34 3.94 12.26
C ASP A 52 2.88 3.50 12.08
N PRO A 53 2.28 2.84 13.09
CA PRO A 53 0.89 2.37 13.03
C PRO A 53 -0.13 3.52 12.98
N LEU A 54 0.33 4.77 13.11
CA LEU A 54 -0.49 5.97 13.00
C LEU A 54 -0.51 6.54 11.58
N PHE A 55 0.12 5.86 10.61
CA PHE A 55 0.13 6.24 9.19
C PHE A 55 0.63 7.66 8.93
N ARG A 56 1.39 8.27 9.85
CA ARG A 56 1.81 9.68 9.79
C ARG A 56 2.80 9.95 8.68
N THR A 57 3.55 8.93 8.29
CA THR A 57 4.56 8.98 7.22
C THR A 57 4.09 8.23 5.98
N SER A 58 2.79 7.99 5.83
CA SER A 58 2.25 7.33 4.64
C SER A 58 2.54 8.17 3.40
N LEU A 59 3.13 7.55 2.39
CA LEU A 59 3.43 8.17 1.11
C LEU A 59 2.46 7.64 0.06
N PHE A 60 1.94 8.53 -0.78
CA PHE A 60 1.07 8.19 -1.90
C PHE A 60 1.76 8.60 -3.20
N CYS A 61 1.75 7.70 -4.18
CA CYS A 61 2.25 7.93 -5.51
C CYS A 61 1.14 7.68 -6.52
N VAL A 62 0.91 8.63 -7.43
CA VAL A 62 -0.04 8.47 -8.53
C VAL A 62 0.72 7.92 -9.73
N VAL A 63 0.32 6.73 -10.19
CA VAL A 63 0.91 6.07 -11.36
C VAL A 63 -0.08 6.10 -12.50
N ARG A 64 0.36 6.62 -13.64
CA ARG A 64 -0.43 6.65 -14.87
C ARG A 64 0.22 5.75 -15.91
N VAL A 65 -0.45 4.65 -16.24
CA VAL A 65 -0.03 3.71 -17.26
C VAL A 65 -0.60 4.18 -18.59
N ILE A 66 0.28 4.57 -19.49
CA ILE A 66 -0.05 4.90 -20.87
C ILE A 66 0.37 3.73 -21.76
N LYS A 67 -0.48 3.34 -22.70
CA LYS A 67 -0.08 2.42 -23.77
C LYS A 67 0.94 3.17 -24.64
N ASN A 68 2.15 2.63 -24.74
CA ASN A 68 3.14 3.17 -25.65
C ASN A 68 2.78 2.69 -27.06
N GLU A 69 2.29 3.60 -27.89
CA GLU A 69 2.09 3.41 -29.34
C GLU A 69 3.41 3.59 -30.09
#